data_AF-M1SIM9-F1
#
_entry.id   AF-M1SIM9-F1
#
_cell.length_a   1.000
_cell.length_b   1.000
_cell.length_c   1.000
_cell.angle_alpha   90.00
_cell.angle_beta   90.00
_cell.angle_gamma   90.00
#
_symmetry.space_group_name_H-M   'P 1'
#
loop_
_entity.id
_entity.type
_entity.pdbx_description
1 polymer ?
#
loop_
_entity_poly.entity_id
_entity_poly.type
_entity_poly.pdbx_seq_one_letter_code
_entity_poly.pdbx_strand_id
1 'polypeptide(L)'
;MRMFSKSTIENSIAILIAACAFYYFYNDIPLKWRFFGDATIAIISSAIIYIALTAASVKINEKRYSKQVKSICRDIGISDNSEVPEEVKRFNDAVLLRYSEEKFVNRITNLIGLIVSIVSVIVEVACILSLVFLLFYIPINDYYHDDFLMWMPVMWFVLFWVVILVISSASQLLFNRYPGEAKGFNKFYDRIRNT
;
A
#
# COMPACT_ATOMS: atom_id res chain seq x y z
N MET A 1 2.98 -15.75 15.71
CA MET A 1 1.57 -15.41 15.47
C MET A 1 0.93 -15.12 16.82
N ARG A 2 0.91 -13.85 17.27
CA ARG A 2 0.30 -13.50 18.56
C ARG A 2 -1.21 -13.54 18.39
N MET A 3 -1.87 -14.43 19.14
CA MET A 3 -3.33 -14.39 19.32
C MET A 3 -3.71 -13.00 19.82
N PHE A 4 -4.66 -12.35 19.14
CA PHE A 4 -5.29 -11.13 19.66
C PHE A 4 -5.85 -11.44 21.05
N SER A 5 -5.64 -10.53 22.01
CA SER A 5 -6.19 -10.74 23.36
C SER A 5 -7.72 -10.79 23.27
N LYS A 6 -8.35 -11.60 24.11
CA LYS A 6 -9.83 -11.72 24.16
C LYS A 6 -10.53 -10.35 24.23
N SER A 7 -9.94 -9.43 25.00
CA SER A 7 -10.39 -8.03 25.11
C SER A 7 -10.34 -7.26 23.79
N THR A 8 -9.38 -7.53 22.91
CA THR A 8 -9.29 -6.87 21.59
C THR A 8 -10.44 -7.30 20.67
N ILE A 9 -10.81 -8.58 20.73
CA ILE A 9 -11.91 -9.15 19.94
C ILE A 9 -13.26 -8.60 20.43
N GLU A 10 -13.47 -8.58 21.75
CA GLU A 10 -14.68 -8.03 22.37
C GLU A 10 -14.88 -6.55 22.02
N ASN A 11 -13.81 -5.75 22.11
CA ASN A 11 -13.85 -4.33 21.72
C ASN A 11 -14.16 -4.14 20.23
N SER A 12 -13.61 -4.99 19.36
CA SER A 12 -13.86 -4.92 17.91
C SER A 12 -15.32 -5.23 17.57
N ILE A 13 -15.91 -6.22 18.25
CA ILE A 13 -17.32 -6.58 18.09
C ILE A 13 -18.22 -5.44 18.61
N ALA A 14 -17.89 -4.85 19.76
CA ALA A 14 -18.64 -3.72 20.29
C ALA A 14 -18.63 -2.51 19.35
N ILE A 15 -17.48 -2.18 18.75
CA ILE A 15 -17.35 -1.11 17.75
C ILE A 15 -18.20 -1.42 16.50
N LEU A 16 -18.18 -2.67 16.03
CA LEU A 16 -18.99 -3.08 14.89
C LEU A 16 -20.49 -2.95 15.17
N ILE A 17 -20.95 -3.38 16.34
CA ILE A 17 -22.35 -3.27 16.76
C ILE A 17 -22.74 -1.79 16.89
N ALA A 18 -21.87 -0.95 17.47
CA ALA A 18 -22.13 0.48 17.60
C ALA A 18 -22.25 1.17 16.23
N ALA A 19 -21.39 0.82 15.27
CA ALA A 19 -21.51 1.31 13.89
C ALA A 19 -22.80 0.84 13.21
N CYS A 20 -23.16 -0.44 13.37
CA CYS A 20 -24.41 -0.97 12.82
C CYS A 20 -25.65 -0.28 13.43
N ALA A 21 -25.64 -0.04 14.74
CA ALA A 21 -26.71 0.68 15.43
C ALA A 21 -26.79 2.13 14.96
N PHE A 22 -25.65 2.82 14.79
CA PHE A 22 -25.60 4.17 14.23
C PHE A 22 -26.27 4.24 12.85
N TYR A 23 -25.92 3.32 11.95
CA TYR A 23 -26.54 3.28 10.61
C TYR A 23 -28.00 2.81 10.63
N TYR A 24 -28.39 1.97 11.58
CA TYR A 24 -29.78 1.52 11.71
C TYR A 24 -30.71 2.67 12.12
N PHE A 25 -30.28 3.52 13.06
CA PHE A 25 -31.04 4.69 13.51
C PHE A 25 -30.71 5.98 12.73
N TYR A 26 -29.98 5.87 11.63
CA TYR A 26 -29.37 7.01 10.95
C TYR A 26 -30.35 8.13 10.58
N ASN A 27 -31.55 7.77 10.10
CA ASN A 27 -32.56 8.75 9.70
C ASN A 27 -33.21 9.47 10.89
N ASP A 28 -33.15 8.90 12.09
CA ASP A 28 -33.72 9.46 13.31
C ASP A 28 -32.72 10.38 14.04
N ILE A 29 -31.45 10.34 13.65
CA ILE A 29 -30.38 11.15 14.25
C ILE A 29 -30.39 12.56 13.62
N PRO A 30 -30.31 13.64 14.43
CA PRO A 30 -30.19 14.99 13.90
C PRO A 30 -28.95 15.15 13.00
N LEU A 31 -29.08 15.91 11.92
CA LEU A 31 -28.05 16.09 10.88
C LEU A 31 -26.65 16.40 11.43
N LYS A 32 -26.56 17.28 12.44
CA LYS A 32 -25.29 17.63 13.09
C LYS A 32 -24.60 16.40 13.69
N TRP A 33 -25.36 15.56 14.39
CA TRP A 33 -24.85 14.35 15.03
C TRP A 33 -24.56 13.24 14.02
N ARG A 34 -25.32 13.17 12.93
CA ARG A 34 -25.00 12.28 11.80
C ARG A 34 -23.65 12.63 11.20
N PHE A 35 -23.42 13.90 10.88
CA PHE A 35 -22.14 14.37 10.37
C PHE A 35 -20.97 14.02 11.29
N PHE A 36 -21.08 14.30 12.60
CA PHE A 36 -19.99 13.96 13.53
C PHE A 36 -19.77 12.44 13.64
N GLY A 37 -20.86 11.65 13.58
CA GLY A 37 -20.79 10.20 13.53
C GLY A 37 -20.08 9.70 12.26
N ASP A 38 -20.52 10.15 11.09
CA ASP A 38 -19.92 9.78 9.80
C ASP A 38 -18.47 10.23 9.69
N ALA A 39 -18.15 11.45 10.14
CA ALA A 39 -16.79 11.95 10.21
C ALA A 39 -15.90 11.05 11.08
N THR A 40 -16.38 10.66 12.26
CA THR A 40 -15.65 9.79 13.19
C THR A 40 -15.43 8.41 12.58
N ILE A 41 -16.49 7.81 12.01
CA ILE A 41 -16.42 6.50 11.37
C ILE A 41 -15.49 6.54 10.16
N ALA A 42 -15.56 7.60 9.34
CA ALA A 42 -14.71 7.77 8.16
C ALA A 42 -13.23 7.90 8.54
N ILE A 43 -12.88 8.67 9.59
CA ILE A 43 -11.50 8.80 10.07
C ILE A 43 -10.96 7.46 10.57
N ILE A 44 -11.73 6.76 11.43
CA ILE A 44 -11.33 5.46 11.97
C ILE A 44 -11.16 4.45 10.82
N SER A 45 -12.11 4.40 9.89
CA SER A 45 -12.06 3.51 8.73
C SER A 45 -10.87 3.84 7.83
N SER A 46 -10.57 5.12 7.60
CA SER A 46 -9.40 5.55 6.82
C SER A 46 -8.10 5.04 7.42
N ALA A 47 -7.93 5.18 8.73
CA ALA A 47 -6.74 4.69 9.44
C ALA A 47 -6.60 3.16 9.33
N ILE A 48 -7.70 2.43 9.53
CA ILE A 48 -7.72 0.96 9.39
C ILE A 48 -7.37 0.54 7.97
N ILE A 49 -7.99 1.15 6.96
CA ILE A 49 -7.73 0.87 5.55
C ILE A 49 -6.28 1.16 5.20
N TYR A 50 -5.74 2.30 5.62
CA TYR A 50 -4.34 2.67 5.38
C TYR A 50 -3.37 1.64 5.97
N ILE A 51 -3.58 1.23 7.22
CA ILE A 51 -2.75 0.20 7.88
C ILE A 51 -2.88 -1.14 7.14
N ALA A 52 -4.11 -1.54 6.77
CA ALA A 52 -4.37 -2.80 6.07
C ALA A 52 -3.70 -2.82 4.69
N LEU A 53 -3.80 -1.74 3.91
CA LEU A 53 -3.19 -1.63 2.59
C LEU A 53 -1.66 -1.55 2.66
N THR A 54 -1.12 -0.88 3.68
CA THR A 54 0.34 -0.85 3.92
C THR A 54 0.85 -2.26 4.27
N ALA A 55 0.18 -2.95 5.19
CA ALA A 55 0.53 -4.33 5.55
C ALA A 55 0.40 -5.30 4.36
N ALA A 56 -0.63 -5.13 3.53
CA ALA A 56 -0.80 -5.88 2.30
C ALA A 56 0.34 -5.60 1.31
N SER A 57 0.74 -4.35 1.16
CA SER A 57 1.85 -3.93 0.28
C SER A 57 3.17 -4.55 0.70
N VAL A 58 3.47 -4.60 2.00
CA VAL A 58 4.66 -5.28 2.54
C VAL A 58 4.63 -6.78 2.19
N LYS A 59 3.52 -7.47 2.48
CA LYS A 59 3.38 -8.91 2.16
C LYS A 59 3.49 -9.21 0.67
N ILE A 60 2.92 -8.34 -0.17
CA ILE A 60 3.00 -8.47 -1.63
C ILE A 60 4.46 -8.32 -2.07
N ASN A 61 5.19 -7.34 -1.54
CA ASN A 61 6.59 -7.10 -1.87
C ASN A 61 7.49 -8.25 -1.40
N GLU A 62 7.29 -8.79 -0.20
CA GLU A 62 7.99 -10.00 0.28
C GLU A 62 7.76 -11.20 -0.64
N LYS A 63 6.50 -11.43 -1.05
CA LYS A 63 6.16 -12.53 -1.96
C LYS A 63 6.78 -12.33 -3.35
N ARG A 64 6.85 -11.09 -3.85
CA ARG A 64 7.49 -10.75 -5.12
C ARG A 64 9.01 -10.98 -5.05
N TYR A 65 9.65 -10.50 -3.99
CA TYR A 65 11.07 -10.70 -3.74
C TYR A 65 11.43 -12.19 -3.66
N SER A 66 10.69 -12.97 -2.86
CA SER A 66 10.92 -14.41 -2.74
C SER A 66 10.77 -15.14 -4.08
N LYS A 67 9.76 -14.79 -4.90
CA LYS A 67 9.60 -15.34 -6.25
C LYS A 67 10.79 -15.03 -7.16
N GLN A 68 11.35 -13.82 -7.07
CA GLN A 68 12.49 -13.40 -7.88
C GLN A 68 13.77 -14.10 -7.47
N VAL A 69 14.06 -14.17 -6.17
CA VAL A 69 15.21 -14.92 -5.64
C VAL A 69 15.15 -16.36 -6.13
N LYS A 70 13.99 -17.03 -5.98
CA LYS A 70 13.79 -18.39 -6.48
C LYS A 70 13.98 -18.52 -7.99
N SER A 71 13.52 -17.54 -8.78
CA SER A 71 13.74 -17.56 -10.23
C SER A 71 15.22 -17.52 -10.55
N ILE A 72 15.97 -16.59 -9.95
CA ILE A 72 17.40 -16.40 -10.22
C ILE A 72 18.19 -17.63 -9.75
N CYS A 73 17.93 -18.14 -8.54
CA CYS A 73 18.56 -19.34 -8.02
C CYS A 73 18.35 -20.55 -8.93
N ARG A 74 17.13 -20.72 -9.47
CA ARG A 74 16.83 -21.78 -10.43
C ARG A 74 17.60 -21.60 -11.74
N ASP A 75 17.69 -20.37 -12.25
CA ASP A 75 18.35 -20.08 -13.52
C ASP A 75 19.87 -20.36 -13.46
N ILE A 76 20.48 -20.23 -12.27
CA ILE A 76 21.91 -20.53 -12.04
C ILE A 76 22.18 -21.88 -11.37
N GLY A 77 21.14 -22.65 -11.05
CA GLY A 77 21.25 -24.00 -10.48
C GLY A 77 21.71 -24.08 -9.03
N ILE A 78 21.43 -23.06 -8.21
CA ILE A 78 21.77 -23.07 -6.76
C ILE A 78 20.52 -23.22 -5.88
N SER A 79 20.72 -23.67 -4.65
CA SER A 79 19.68 -23.68 -3.62
C SER A 79 19.32 -22.24 -3.21
N ASP A 80 18.04 -21.98 -2.95
CA ASP A 80 17.54 -20.67 -2.49
C ASP A 80 18.00 -20.31 -1.07
N ASN A 81 18.48 -21.29 -0.30
CA ASN A 81 19.00 -21.13 1.05
C ASN A 81 20.49 -21.49 1.17
N SER A 82 21.26 -21.37 0.09
CA SER A 82 22.69 -21.68 0.16
C SER A 82 23.47 -20.63 0.95
N GLU A 83 24.21 -21.08 1.96
CA GLU A 83 25.14 -20.25 2.75
C GLU A 83 26.60 -20.40 2.27
N VAL A 84 26.83 -21.19 1.21
CA VAL A 84 28.18 -21.42 0.68
C VAL A 84 28.69 -20.12 0.03
N PRO A 85 29.85 -19.57 0.45
CA PRO A 85 30.33 -18.27 -0.03
C PRO A 85 30.46 -18.16 -1.55
N GLU A 86 30.85 -19.24 -2.23
CA GLU A 86 30.94 -19.29 -3.70
C GLU A 86 29.58 -19.23 -4.39
N GLU A 87 28.56 -19.89 -3.83
CA GLU A 87 27.20 -19.89 -4.37
C GLU A 87 26.52 -18.53 -4.14
N VAL A 88 26.75 -17.92 -2.98
CA VAL A 88 26.32 -16.54 -2.68
C VAL A 88 26.96 -15.55 -3.65
N LYS A 89 28.25 -15.71 -3.96
CA LYS A 89 28.95 -14.86 -4.94
C LYS A 89 28.36 -15.05 -6.35
N ARG A 90 28.14 -16.29 -6.77
CA ARG A 90 27.49 -16.61 -8.06
C ARG A 90 26.10 -16.01 -8.17
N PHE A 91 25.30 -16.06 -7.11
CA PHE A 91 24.00 -15.41 -7.06
C PHE A 91 24.10 -13.91 -7.26
N ASN A 92 25.01 -13.25 -6.55
CA ASN A 92 25.19 -11.80 -6.63
C ASN A 92 25.65 -11.36 -8.04
N ASP A 93 26.57 -12.12 -8.64
CA ASP A 93 27.04 -11.88 -10.01
C ASP A 93 25.90 -12.07 -11.03
N ALA A 94 25.06 -13.08 -10.85
CA ALA A 94 23.90 -13.34 -11.71
C ALA A 94 22.82 -12.25 -11.60
N VAL A 95 22.57 -11.73 -10.39
CA VAL A 95 21.66 -10.59 -10.17
C VAL A 95 22.20 -9.36 -10.90
N LEU A 96 23.49 -9.05 -10.75
CA LEU A 96 24.12 -7.93 -11.43
C LEU A 96 24.02 -8.07 -12.95
N LEU A 97 24.29 -9.26 -13.49
CA LEU A 97 24.18 -9.52 -14.93
C LEU A 97 22.76 -9.24 -15.44
N ARG A 98 21.74 -9.81 -14.77
CA ARG A 98 20.32 -9.68 -15.13
C ARG A 98 19.84 -8.23 -15.20
N TYR A 99 20.29 -7.37 -14.28
CA TYR A 99 19.92 -5.94 -14.28
C TYR A 99 20.90 -5.05 -15.07
N SER A 100 22.04 -5.58 -15.52
CA SER A 100 23.00 -4.83 -16.34
C SER A 100 22.70 -4.88 -17.85
N GLU A 101 22.15 -5.99 -18.34
CA GLU A 101 21.94 -6.23 -19.77
C GLU A 101 20.75 -5.44 -20.32
N GLU A 102 19.65 -5.33 -19.56
CA GLU A 102 18.41 -4.69 -20.03
C GLU A 102 18.27 -3.23 -19.57
N LYS A 103 19.28 -2.39 -19.88
CA LYS A 103 19.33 -0.98 -19.42
C LYS A 103 18.09 -0.17 -19.79
N PHE A 104 17.51 -0.38 -20.97
CA PHE A 104 16.32 0.35 -21.42
C PHE A 104 15.08 0.00 -20.59
N VAL A 105 14.79 -1.30 -20.43
CA VAL A 105 13.68 -1.80 -19.61
C VAL A 105 13.84 -1.33 -18.17
N ASN A 106 15.05 -1.38 -17.62
CA ASN A 106 15.34 -0.91 -16.27
C ASN A 106 15.10 0.59 -16.11
N ARG A 107 15.43 1.41 -17.10
CA ARG A 107 15.13 2.85 -17.05
C ARG A 107 13.63 3.12 -17.08
N ILE A 108 12.89 2.41 -17.92
CA ILE A 108 11.42 2.57 -18.03
C ILE A 108 10.73 2.15 -16.74
N THR A 109 10.99 0.94 -16.25
CA THR A 109 10.34 0.45 -15.03
C THR A 109 10.73 1.28 -13.80
N ASN A 110 11.95 1.82 -13.76
CA ASN A 110 12.35 2.79 -12.73
C ASN A 110 11.62 4.13 -12.86
N LEU A 111 11.42 4.64 -14.08
CA LEU A 111 10.66 5.87 -14.31
C LEU A 111 9.19 5.69 -13.91
N ILE A 112 8.57 4.56 -14.28
CA ILE A 112 7.20 4.21 -13.86
C ILE A 112 7.14 4.15 -12.32
N GLY A 113 8.10 3.50 -11.67
CA GLY A 113 8.16 3.42 -10.21
C GLY A 113 8.28 4.80 -9.55
N LEU A 114 9.08 5.69 -10.12
CA LEU A 114 9.23 7.06 -9.64
C LEU A 114 7.93 7.86 -9.82
N ILE A 115 7.29 7.78 -10.98
CA ILE A 115 6.01 8.45 -11.24
C ILE A 115 4.95 7.95 -10.26
N VAL A 116 4.82 6.63 -10.10
CA VAL A 116 3.88 6.02 -9.14
C VAL A 116 4.16 6.54 -7.73
N SER A 117 5.42 6.60 -7.30
CA SER A 117 5.78 7.10 -5.97
C SER A 117 5.41 8.58 -5.78
N ILE A 118 5.71 9.44 -6.75
CA ILE A 118 5.39 10.88 -6.67
C ILE A 118 3.88 11.09 -6.63
N VAL A 119 3.15 10.44 -7.54
CA VAL A 119 1.69 10.56 -7.60
C VAL A 119 1.06 10.01 -6.32
N SER A 120 1.61 8.95 -5.74
CA SER A 120 1.10 8.40 -4.47
C SER A 120 1.18 9.40 -3.34
N VAL A 121 2.34 10.07 -3.18
CA VAL A 121 2.50 11.11 -2.15
C VAL A 121 1.54 12.27 -2.39
N ILE A 122 1.37 12.71 -3.64
CA ILE A 122 0.43 13.80 -3.98
C ILE A 122 -1.01 13.41 -3.63
N VAL A 123 -1.45 12.19 -3.99
CA VAL A 123 -2.79 11.70 -3.70
C VAL A 123 -3.03 11.55 -2.19
N GLU A 124 -2.06 11.02 -1.45
CA GLU A 124 -2.15 10.89 0.01
C GLU A 124 -2.32 12.25 0.68
N VAL A 125 -1.49 13.23 0.30
CA VAL A 125 -1.59 14.61 0.81
C VAL A 125 -2.93 15.22 0.43
N ALA A 126 -3.40 15.05 -0.81
CA ALA A 126 -4.68 15.56 -1.26
C ALA A 126 -5.86 14.96 -0.49
N CYS A 127 -5.83 13.65 -0.18
CA CYS A 127 -6.87 12.99 0.62
C CYS A 127 -6.91 13.53 2.05
N ILE A 128 -5.74 13.71 2.69
CA ILE A 128 -5.65 14.28 4.04
C ILE A 128 -6.18 15.72 4.05
N LEU A 129 -5.72 16.56 3.12
CA LEU A 129 -6.17 17.95 3.02
C LEU A 129 -7.67 18.04 2.75
N SER A 130 -8.21 17.17 1.90
CA SER A 130 -9.65 17.12 1.61
C SER A 130 -10.46 16.75 2.85
N LEU A 131 -10.00 15.76 3.62
CA LEU A 131 -10.67 15.35 4.85
C LEU A 131 -10.66 16.46 5.90
N VAL A 132 -9.51 17.11 6.11
CA VAL A 132 -9.40 18.28 7.01
C VAL A 132 -10.30 19.42 6.53
N PHE A 133 -10.29 19.72 5.24
CA PHE A 133 -11.14 20.75 4.66
C PHE A 133 -12.62 20.47 4.92
N LEU A 134 -13.10 19.26 4.65
CA LEU A 134 -14.50 18.89 4.87
C LEU A 134 -14.91 18.96 6.35
N LEU A 135 -14.02 18.56 7.27
CA LEU A 135 -14.25 18.63 8.71
C LEU A 135 -14.53 20.06 9.21
N PHE A 136 -13.90 21.07 8.61
CA PHE A 136 -14.10 22.47 9.00
C PHE A 136 -15.14 23.17 8.14
N TYR A 137 -15.12 22.92 6.83
CA TYR A 137 -15.98 23.60 5.87
C TYR A 137 -17.47 23.28 6.10
N ILE A 138 -17.82 22.01 6.33
CA ILE A 138 -19.22 21.60 6.52
C ILE A 138 -19.83 22.25 7.78
N PRO A 139 -19.18 22.19 8.98
CA PRO A 139 -19.69 22.85 10.17
C PRO A 139 -19.76 24.38 10.09
N ILE A 140 -18.76 25.03 9.48
CA ILE A 140 -18.71 26.49 9.36
C ILE A 140 -19.89 27.03 8.54
N ASN A 141 -20.32 26.27 7.52
CA ASN A 141 -21.40 26.67 6.62
C ASN A 141 -22.76 26.01 6.93
N ASP A 142 -22.87 25.26 8.03
CA ASP A 142 -24.09 24.53 8.45
C ASP A 142 -24.62 23.51 7.40
N TYR A 143 -23.75 23.02 6.49
CA TYR A 143 -24.09 22.10 5.40
C TYR A 143 -24.11 20.62 5.81
N TYR A 144 -24.81 20.31 6.90
CA TYR A 144 -24.81 18.97 7.50
C TYR A 144 -25.56 17.89 6.70
N HIS A 145 -26.23 18.24 5.60
CA HIS A 145 -26.97 17.30 4.75
C HIS A 145 -26.07 16.40 3.91
N ASP A 146 -24.82 16.83 3.67
CA ASP A 146 -23.87 16.13 2.79
C ASP A 146 -22.79 15.39 3.61
N ASP A 147 -23.17 14.80 4.74
CA ASP A 147 -22.31 14.02 5.63
C ASP A 147 -21.57 12.87 4.92
N PHE A 148 -22.20 12.27 3.90
CA PHE A 148 -21.59 11.27 3.03
C PHE A 148 -20.30 11.73 2.34
N LEU A 149 -20.09 13.04 2.12
CA LEU A 149 -18.86 13.56 1.51
C LEU A 149 -17.60 13.20 2.30
N MET A 150 -17.73 12.93 3.60
CA MET A 150 -16.62 12.45 4.45
C MET A 150 -16.01 11.13 3.97
N TRP A 151 -16.76 10.33 3.20
CA TRP A 151 -16.27 9.08 2.61
C TRP A 151 -15.49 9.26 1.31
N MET A 152 -15.62 10.40 0.63
CA MET A 152 -14.97 10.61 -0.67
C MET A 152 -13.45 10.44 -0.63
N PRO A 153 -12.69 11.08 0.29
CA PRO A 153 -11.24 10.91 0.35
C PRO A 153 -10.82 9.44 0.53
N VAL A 154 -11.60 8.68 1.30
CA VAL A 154 -11.37 7.26 1.56
C VAL A 154 -11.54 6.44 0.28
N MET A 155 -12.63 6.69 -0.45
CA MET A 155 -12.91 6.00 -1.72
C MET A 155 -11.85 6.31 -2.77
N TRP A 156 -11.42 7.56 -2.88
CA TRP A 156 -10.35 7.97 -3.79
C TRP A 156 -9.02 7.28 -3.46
N PHE A 157 -8.66 7.18 -2.19
CA PHE A 157 -7.46 6.48 -1.76
C PHE A 157 -7.50 4.98 -2.15
N VAL A 158 -8.62 4.30 -1.91
CA VAL A 158 -8.79 2.89 -2.28
C VAL A 158 -8.72 2.70 -3.80
N LEU A 159 -9.42 3.54 -4.57
CA LEU A 159 -9.39 3.50 -6.04
C LEU A 159 -7.96 3.71 -6.57
N PHE A 160 -7.25 4.67 -6.02
CA PHE A 160 -5.87 4.94 -6.42
C PHE A 160 -4.95 3.75 -6.11
N TRP A 161 -5.13 3.08 -4.97
CA TRP A 161 -4.39 1.87 -4.65
C TRP A 161 -4.65 0.73 -5.65
N VAL A 162 -5.90 0.57 -6.10
CA VAL A 162 -6.25 -0.38 -7.17
C VAL A 162 -5.53 -0.02 -8.48
N VAL A 163 -5.48 1.25 -8.85
CA VAL A 163 -4.74 1.71 -10.05
C VAL A 163 -3.26 1.38 -9.95
N ILE A 164 -2.63 1.57 -8.79
CA ILE A 164 -1.21 1.19 -8.57
C ILE A 164 -1.01 -0.31 -8.78
N LEU A 165 -1.93 -1.16 -8.27
CA LEU A 165 -1.85 -2.60 -8.48
C LEU A 165 -1.96 -2.97 -9.96
N VAL A 166 -2.84 -2.31 -10.71
CA VAL A 166 -2.98 -2.52 -12.15
C VAL A 166 -1.72 -2.12 -12.89
N ILE A 167 -1.17 -0.92 -12.62
CA ILE A 167 0.09 -0.45 -13.23
C ILE A 167 1.25 -1.41 -12.90
N SER A 168 1.31 -1.88 -11.65
CA SER A 168 2.34 -2.84 -11.22
C SER A 168 2.23 -4.17 -11.95
N SER A 169 0.99 -4.66 -12.14
CA SER A 169 0.72 -5.92 -12.84
C SER A 169 0.99 -5.78 -14.34
N ALA A 170 0.59 -4.67 -14.97
CA ALA A 170 0.90 -4.37 -16.36
C ALA A 170 2.42 -4.28 -16.59
N SER A 171 3.15 -3.61 -15.70
CA SER A 171 4.62 -3.53 -15.77
C SER A 171 5.24 -4.93 -15.70
N GLN A 172 4.75 -5.77 -14.80
CA GLN A 172 5.21 -7.16 -14.69
C GLN A 172 4.92 -7.96 -15.97
N LEU A 173 3.75 -7.78 -16.60
CA LEU A 173 3.40 -8.51 -17.82
C LEU A 173 4.21 -8.05 -19.04
N LEU A 174 4.41 -6.73 -19.18
CA LEU A 174 5.07 -6.16 -20.35
C LEU A 174 6.59 -6.24 -20.28
N PHE A 175 7.16 -6.09 -19.08
CA PHE A 175 8.60 -5.95 -18.88
C PHE A 175 9.21 -7.05 -18.03
N ASN A 176 8.40 -8.04 -17.60
CA ASN A 176 8.79 -9.09 -16.66
C ASN A 176 9.41 -8.54 -15.35
N ARG A 177 9.07 -7.30 -15.00
CA ARG A 177 9.63 -6.56 -13.86
C ARG A 177 8.58 -5.64 -13.23
N TYR A 178 8.64 -5.49 -11.92
CA TYR A 178 7.82 -4.53 -11.19
C TYR A 178 8.40 -3.11 -11.30
N PRO A 179 7.56 -2.07 -11.12
CA PRO A 179 8.02 -0.69 -11.09
C PRO A 179 9.10 -0.46 -10.03
N GLY A 180 10.21 0.18 -10.41
CA GLY A 180 11.30 0.55 -9.49
C GLY A 180 12.20 -0.59 -8.99
N GLU A 181 11.98 -1.82 -9.46
CA GLU A 181 12.65 -3.02 -8.97
C GLU A 181 14.18 -2.96 -9.14
N ALA A 182 14.65 -2.63 -10.35
CA ALA A 182 16.08 -2.59 -10.65
C ALA A 182 16.83 -1.55 -9.80
N LYS A 183 16.21 -0.39 -9.52
CA LYS A 183 16.79 0.63 -8.63
C LYS A 183 16.89 0.13 -7.18
N GLY A 184 15.87 -0.61 -6.71
CA GLY A 184 15.86 -1.22 -5.38
C GLY A 184 16.99 -2.25 -5.21
N PHE A 185 17.14 -3.15 -6.18
CA PHE A 185 18.20 -4.16 -6.17
C PHE A 185 19.59 -3.56 -6.27
N ASN A 186 19.84 -2.64 -7.20
CA ASN A 186 21.15 -2.00 -7.32
C ASN A 186 21.55 -1.27 -6.02
N LYS A 187 20.61 -0.54 -5.39
CA LYS A 187 20.89 0.15 -4.11
C LYS A 187 21.19 -0.82 -2.97
N PHE A 188 20.51 -1.97 -2.92
CA PHE A 188 20.75 -3.00 -1.91
C PHE A 188 22.13 -3.64 -2.09
N TYR A 189 22.48 -3.99 -3.33
CA TYR A 189 23.74 -4.65 -3.65
C TYR A 189 24.96 -3.72 -3.58
N ASP A 190 24.83 -2.47 -4.01
CA ASP A 190 25.88 -1.46 -3.81
C ASP A 190 26.17 -1.25 -2.32
N ARG A 191 25.15 -1.34 -1.46
CA ARG A 191 25.35 -1.27 -0.01
C ARG A 191 26.15 -2.48 0.48
N ILE A 192 25.77 -3.70 0.08
CA ILE A 192 26.48 -4.93 0.47
C ILE A 192 27.93 -4.91 -0.01
N ARG A 193 28.21 -4.43 -1.22
CA ARG A 193 29.58 -4.35 -1.76
C ARG A 193 30.48 -3.37 -0.98
N ASN A 194 29.89 -2.33 -0.39
CA ASN A 194 30.61 -1.29 0.35
C ASN A 194 30.69 -1.56 1.87
N THR A 195 30.19 -2.71 2.34
CA THR A 195 30.25 -3.14 3.75
C THR A 195 31.28 -4.25 3.90
#